data_AF-A0A9W5R0E0-F1
#
_entry.id   AF-A0A9W5R0E0-F1
#
_cell.length_a   1.000
_cell.length_b   1.000
_cell.length_c   1.000
_cell.angle_alpha   90.00
_cell.angle_beta   90.00
_cell.angle_gamma   90.00
#
_symmetry.space_group_name_H-M   'P 1'
#
loop_
_entity.id
_entity.type
_entity.pdbx_description
1 polymer ?
#
loop_
_entity_poly.entity_id
_entity_poly.type
_entity_poly.pdbx_seq_one_letter_code
_entity_poly.pdbx_strand_id
1 'polypeptide(L)'
;MAKQQFPWLNKQETFTEDVRGVRVTYKKPSFGAQRRIQGEVTKVDSKSGKVDIDASLMMLALTVESIVDWDFTDENENKLPIEIHTFDEVFDPEFSAEIVKVVTDKVAGDVSDKKKKK
;
A
#
# COMPACT_ATOMS: atom_id res chain seq x y z
N MET A 1 -12.82 -21.08 -26.44
CA MET A 1 -12.17 -20.41 -25.28
C MET A 1 -12.60 -21.14 -24.02
N ALA A 2 -11.67 -21.61 -23.20
CA ALA A 2 -12.00 -22.28 -21.94
C ALA A 2 -12.59 -21.26 -20.96
N LYS A 3 -13.74 -21.57 -20.37
CA LYS A 3 -14.40 -20.72 -19.37
C LYS A 3 -13.55 -20.79 -18.09
N GLN A 4 -13.06 -19.66 -17.59
CA GLN A 4 -12.25 -19.63 -16.36
C GLN A 4 -13.07 -20.19 -15.19
N GLN A 5 -12.65 -21.32 -14.64
CA GLN A 5 -13.39 -22.04 -13.59
C GLN A 5 -13.46 -21.26 -12.28
N PHE A 6 -12.44 -20.42 -12.02
CA PHE A 6 -12.28 -19.64 -10.80
C PHE A 6 -11.94 -18.17 -11.14
N PRO A 7 -12.93 -17.38 -11.63
CA PRO A 7 -12.69 -16.01 -12.10
C PRO A 7 -12.22 -15.06 -10.99
N TRP A 8 -12.39 -15.42 -9.72
CA TRP A 8 -11.94 -14.62 -8.57
C TRP A 8 -10.43 -14.68 -8.32
N LEU A 9 -9.72 -15.72 -8.80
CA LEU A 9 -8.28 -15.89 -8.50
C LEU A 9 -7.41 -14.77 -9.08
N ASN A 10 -7.83 -14.16 -10.18
CA ASN A 10 -7.08 -13.12 -10.89
C ASN A 10 -7.80 -11.77 -10.87
N LYS A 11 -8.84 -11.60 -10.04
CA LYS A 11 -9.59 -10.36 -10.00
C LYS A 11 -8.77 -9.30 -9.27
N GLN A 12 -8.24 -8.34 -10.02
CA GLN A 12 -7.58 -7.18 -9.46
C GLN A 12 -8.65 -6.10 -9.24
N GLU A 13 -8.98 -5.84 -7.98
CA GLU A 13 -9.91 -4.78 -7.61
C GLU A 13 -9.14 -3.49 -7.35
N THR A 14 -9.62 -2.41 -7.94
CA THR A 14 -9.19 -1.04 -7.68
C THR A 14 -10.24 -0.34 -6.83
N PHE A 15 -9.78 0.45 -5.88
CA PHE A 15 -10.59 1.27 -5.01
C PHE A 15 -10.20 2.72 -5.22
N THR A 16 -11.17 3.62 -5.09
CA THR A 16 -10.95 5.06 -5.18
C THR A 16 -11.62 5.69 -3.98
N GLU A 17 -10.85 6.47 -3.22
CA GLU A 17 -11.34 7.21 -2.05
C GLU A 17 -10.94 8.68 -2.17
N ASP A 18 -11.67 9.54 -1.47
CA ASP A 18 -11.34 10.95 -1.31
C ASP A 18 -10.55 11.13 -0.01
N VAL A 19 -9.36 11.72 -0.10
CA VAL A 19 -8.51 12.07 1.04
C VAL A 19 -8.32 13.58 1.02
N ARG A 20 -9.02 14.28 1.92
CA ARG A 20 -9.05 15.75 2.01
C ARG A 20 -9.39 16.47 0.69
N GLY A 21 -10.36 15.96 -0.07
CA GLY A 21 -10.78 16.53 -1.34
C GLY A 21 -9.92 16.11 -2.53
N VAL A 22 -8.96 15.20 -2.33
CA VAL A 22 -8.09 14.68 -3.39
C VAL A 22 -8.37 13.20 -3.61
N ARG A 23 -8.54 12.81 -4.87
CA ARG A 23 -8.77 11.43 -5.26
C ARG A 23 -7.50 10.61 -5.10
N VAL A 24 -7.61 9.45 -4.46
CA VAL A 24 -6.56 8.43 -4.43
C VAL A 24 -7.14 7.10 -4.91
N THR A 25 -6.54 6.54 -5.95
CA THR A 25 -6.89 5.24 -6.51
C THR A 25 -5.81 4.22 -6.16
N TYR A 26 -6.20 3.09 -5.59
CA TYR A 26 -5.27 2.06 -5.12
C TYR A 26 -5.82 0.66 -5.34
N LYS A 27 -4.95 -0.34 -5.26
CA LYS A 27 -5.26 -1.75 -5.48
C LYS A 27 -4.58 -2.61 -4.44
N LYS A 28 -5.06 -3.85 -4.27
CA LYS A 28 -4.33 -4.84 -3.47
C LYS A 28 -3.02 -5.19 -4.19
N PRO A 29 -1.85 -5.09 -3.52
CA PRO A 29 -0.59 -5.48 -4.12
C PRO A 29 -0.58 -7.00 -4.29
N SER A 30 0.08 -7.47 -5.35
CA SER A 30 0.23 -8.91 -5.59
C SER A 30 1.08 -9.55 -4.48
N PHE A 31 0.91 -10.86 -4.28
CA PHE A 31 1.75 -11.60 -3.34
C PHE A 31 3.26 -11.47 -3.67
N GLY A 32 3.60 -11.41 -4.96
CA GLY A 32 4.98 -11.20 -5.40
C GLY A 32 5.52 -9.83 -5.00
N ALA A 33 4.72 -8.78 -5.13
CA ALA A 33 5.09 -7.43 -4.70
C ALA A 33 5.25 -7.33 -3.17
N GLN A 34 4.32 -7.91 -2.41
CA GLN A 34 4.42 -7.97 -0.95
C GLN A 34 5.71 -8.68 -0.49
N ARG A 35 6.03 -9.83 -1.10
CA ARG A 35 7.25 -10.58 -0.79
C ARG A 35 8.52 -9.79 -1.15
N ARG A 36 8.51 -9.07 -2.28
CA ARG A 36 9.63 -8.21 -2.70
C ARG A 36 9.88 -7.12 -1.65
N ILE A 37 8.84 -6.38 -1.27
CA ILE A 37 8.92 -5.32 -0.25
C ILE A 37 9.38 -5.88 1.10
N GLN A 38 8.85 -7.03 1.52
CA GLN A 38 9.30 -7.69 2.75
C GLN A 38 10.81 -8.00 2.70
N GLY A 39 11.33 -8.42 1.54
CA GLY A 39 12.77 -8.64 1.36
C GLY A 39 13.60 -7.35 1.42
N GLU A 40 13.08 -6.24 0.91
CA GLU A 40 13.75 -4.92 0.93
C GLU A 40 13.82 -4.34 2.35
N VAL A 41 12.81 -4.57 3.20
CA VAL A 41 12.74 -4.04 4.57
C VAL A 41 13.28 -4.98 5.65
N THR A 42 13.63 -6.22 5.28
CA THR A 42 14.19 -7.21 6.20
C THR A 42 15.71 -7.23 6.10
N LYS A 43 16.40 -6.98 7.21
CA LYS A 43 17.84 -7.12 7.35
C LYS A 43 18.15 -8.36 8.18
N VAL A 44 19.07 -9.19 7.70
CA VAL A 44 19.55 -10.37 8.43
C VAL A 44 21.01 -10.15 8.80
N ASP A 45 21.29 -10.11 10.11
CA ASP A 45 22.66 -10.05 10.60
C ASP A 45 23.35 -11.41 10.36
N SER A 46 24.37 -11.40 9.52
CA SER A 46 25.04 -12.62 9.05
C SER A 46 25.85 -13.35 10.13
N LYS A 47 26.13 -12.72 11.28
CA LYS A 47 26.92 -13.31 12.37
C LYS A 47 26.04 -13.92 13.46
N SER A 48 24.93 -13.27 13.78
CA SER A 48 24.02 -13.64 14.87
C SER A 48 22.74 -14.31 14.38
N GLY A 49 22.45 -14.26 13.08
CA GLY A 49 21.19 -14.75 12.51
C GLY A 49 19.97 -13.92 12.94
N LYS A 50 20.17 -12.77 13.59
CA LYS A 50 19.07 -11.89 14.00
C LYS A 50 18.43 -11.27 12.78
N VAL A 51 17.09 -11.29 12.78
CA VAL A 51 16.26 -10.66 11.76
C VAL A 51 15.77 -9.33 12.33
N ASP A 52 16.00 -8.26 11.59
CA ASP A 52 15.50 -6.92 11.87
C ASP A 52 14.56 -6.50 10.72
N ILE A 53 13.37 -6.02 11.07
CA ILE A 53 12.33 -5.66 10.10
C ILE A 53 11.88 -4.24 10.41
N ASP A 54 12.04 -3.35 9.44
CA ASP A 54 11.48 -2.01 9.52
C ASP A 54 9.99 -2.04 9.18
N ALA A 55 9.16 -2.20 10.20
CA ALA A 55 7.70 -2.29 10.04
C ALA A 55 7.09 -0.98 9.50
N SER A 56 7.65 0.18 9.85
CA SER A 56 7.17 1.47 9.39
C SER A 56 7.43 1.64 7.90
N LEU A 57 8.67 1.35 7.46
CA LEU A 57 9.03 1.36 6.06
C LEU A 57 8.25 0.32 5.26
N MET A 58 7.97 -0.85 5.85
CA MET A 58 7.15 -1.88 5.21
C MET A 58 5.74 -1.37 4.90
N MET A 59 5.08 -0.70 5.84
CA MET A 59 3.74 -0.15 5.64
C MET A 59 3.73 0.95 4.58
N LEU A 60 4.72 1.84 4.61
CA LEU A 60 4.84 2.90 3.62
C LEU A 60 5.11 2.34 2.21
N ALA A 61 6.06 1.41 2.08
CA ALA A 61 6.38 0.76 0.81
C ALA A 61 5.17 0.00 0.24
N LEU A 62 4.38 -0.68 1.10
CA LEU A 62 3.13 -1.31 0.70
C LEU A 62 2.09 -0.30 0.23
N THR A 63 2.00 0.86 0.89
CA THR A 63 1.10 1.95 0.50
C THR A 63 1.47 2.48 -0.89
N VAL A 64 2.74 2.81 -1.10
CA VAL A 64 3.28 3.29 -2.38
C VAL A 64 3.02 2.29 -3.51
N GLU A 65 3.30 1.00 -3.29
CA GLU A 65 3.04 -0.06 -4.29
C GLU A 65 1.54 -0.26 -4.58
N SER A 66 0.68 0.06 -3.61
CA SER A 66 -0.77 -0.11 -3.73
C SER A 66 -1.41 1.05 -4.49
N ILE A 67 -0.89 2.28 -4.37
CA ILE A 67 -1.43 3.44 -5.07
C ILE A 67 -1.15 3.31 -6.57
N VAL A 68 -2.22 3.40 -7.36
CA VAL A 68 -2.19 3.35 -8.82
C VAL A 68 -2.13 4.75 -9.39
N ASP A 69 -2.91 5.66 -8.79
CA ASP A 69 -3.05 7.02 -9.26
C ASP A 69 -3.58 7.94 -8.15
N TRP A 70 -3.27 9.24 -8.22
CA TRP A 70 -3.83 10.24 -7.30
C TRP A 70 -3.89 11.65 -7.91
N ASP A 71 -4.64 12.57 -7.34
CA ASP A 71 -4.77 13.93 -7.88
C ASP A 71 -3.91 14.97 -7.14
N PHE A 72 -2.91 14.55 -6.35
CA PHE A 72 -2.01 15.48 -5.66
C PHE A 72 -1.08 16.19 -6.62
N THR A 73 -1.02 17.52 -6.53
CA THR A 73 -0.13 18.37 -7.34
C THR A 73 0.77 19.25 -6.48
N ASP A 74 1.88 19.69 -7.06
CA ASP A 74 2.69 20.78 -6.53
C ASP A 74 2.04 22.15 -6.79
N GLU A 75 2.73 23.23 -6.39
CA GLU A 75 2.28 24.62 -6.58
C GLU A 75 2.16 25.04 -8.06
N ASN A 76 2.76 24.26 -8.98
CA ASN A 76 2.74 24.51 -10.42
C ASN A 76 1.75 23.58 -11.15
N GLU A 77 0.85 22.92 -10.42
CA GLU A 77 -0.14 21.96 -10.93
C GLU A 77 0.48 20.67 -11.52
N ASN A 78 1.75 20.37 -11.23
CA ASN A 78 2.36 19.10 -11.62
C ASN A 78 2.00 18.01 -10.62
N LYS A 79 1.54 16.86 -11.10
CA LYS A 79 1.21 15.70 -10.28
C LYS A 79 2.44 15.22 -9.50
N LEU A 80 2.32 15.11 -8.18
CA LEU A 80 3.40 14.64 -7.31
C LEU A 80 3.68 13.16 -7.56
N PRO A 81 4.95 12.71 -7.48
CA PRO A 81 5.30 11.32 -7.71
C PRO A 81 4.82 10.43 -6.55
N ILE A 82 4.35 9.22 -6.88
CA ILE A 82 3.94 8.22 -5.89
C ILE A 82 5.20 7.43 -5.48
N GLU A 83 5.92 7.95 -4.50
CA GLU A 83 7.16 7.35 -4.01
C GLU A 83 7.37 7.67 -2.53
N ILE A 84 8.25 6.90 -1.88
CA ILE A 84 8.55 7.04 -0.44
C ILE A 84 8.96 8.48 -0.10
N HIS A 85 9.79 9.11 -0.94
CA HIS A 85 10.26 10.47 -0.72
C HIS A 85 9.12 11.49 -0.61
N THR A 86 8.06 11.35 -1.41
CA THR A 86 6.89 12.24 -1.33
C THR A 86 6.22 12.17 0.04
N PHE A 87 6.13 10.98 0.63
CA PHE A 87 5.53 10.80 1.95
C PHE A 87 6.45 11.27 3.08
N ASP A 88 7.75 11.04 2.96
CA ASP A 88 8.73 11.35 4.01
C ASP A 88 9.08 12.85 4.08
N GLU A 89 9.15 13.53 2.93
CA GLU A 89 9.78 14.85 2.83
C GLU A 89 8.92 15.93 2.16
N VAL A 90 7.87 15.57 1.41
CA VAL A 90 7.02 16.54 0.70
C VAL A 90 5.69 16.76 1.42
N PHE A 91 5.04 15.69 1.84
CA PHE A 91 3.77 15.76 2.55
C PHE A 91 3.95 16.15 4.01
N ASP A 92 2.92 16.81 4.55
CA ASP A 92 2.79 16.97 5.99
C ASP A 92 2.70 15.58 6.67
N PRO A 93 3.40 15.36 7.80
CA PRO A 93 3.42 14.05 8.47
C PRO A 93 2.04 13.50 8.84
N GLU A 94 1.10 14.35 9.28
CA GLU A 94 -0.26 13.89 9.61
C GLU A 94 -1.00 13.43 8.36
N PHE A 95 -0.75 14.14 7.25
CA PHE A 95 -1.34 13.80 5.96
C PHE A 95 -0.80 12.48 5.39
N SER A 96 0.51 12.27 5.46
CA SER A 96 1.13 10.99 5.10
C SER A 96 0.54 9.82 5.89
N ALA A 97 0.38 9.99 7.21
CA ALA A 97 -0.22 8.97 8.06
C ALA A 97 -1.68 8.67 7.71
N GLU A 98 -2.45 9.68 7.30
CA GLU A 98 -3.84 9.53 6.86
C GLU A 98 -3.96 8.69 5.58
N ILE A 99 -3.14 9.00 4.56
CA ILE A 99 -3.12 8.23 3.31
C ILE A 99 -2.71 6.77 3.57
N VAL A 100 -1.63 6.57 4.35
CA VAL A 100 -1.17 5.22 4.71
C VAL A 100 -2.28 4.45 5.39
N LYS A 101 -3.00 5.05 6.34
CA LYS A 101 -4.12 4.40 7.02
C LYS A 101 -5.23 4.00 6.05
N VAL A 102 -5.71 4.92 5.20
CA VAL A 102 -6.79 4.66 4.22
C VAL A 102 -6.45 3.49 3.29
N VAL A 103 -5.22 3.49 2.76
CA VAL A 103 -4.77 2.44 1.83
C VAL A 103 -4.60 1.11 2.57
N THR A 104 -3.91 1.11 3.71
CA THR A 104 -3.64 -0.12 4.48
C THR A 104 -4.89 -0.77 5.05
N ASP A 105 -5.86 -0.01 5.58
CA ASP A 105 -7.12 -0.54 6.12
C ASP A 105 -7.88 -1.34 5.05
N LYS A 106 -7.85 -0.88 3.80
CA LYS A 106 -8.53 -1.55 2.69
C LYS A 106 -7.73 -2.72 2.12
N VAL A 107 -6.41 -2.59 2.07
CA VAL A 107 -5.51 -3.62 1.51
C VAL A 107 -5.33 -4.79 2.48
N ALA A 108 -5.26 -4.53 3.78
CA ALA A 108 -5.17 -5.53 4.84
C ALA A 108 -6.54 -6.11 5.23
N GLY A 109 -7.63 -5.38 4.97
CA GLY A 109 -9.01 -5.64 5.43
C GLY A 109 -9.72 -6.88 4.88
N ASP A 110 -9.04 -7.78 4.17
CA ASP A 110 -9.65 -9.02 3.65
C ASP A 110 -9.58 -10.20 4.65
N VAL A 111 -9.06 -10.01 5.86
CA VAL A 111 -9.37 -10.93 6.96
C VAL A 111 -10.77 -10.56 7.46
N SER A 112 -11.78 -11.09 6.77
CA SER A 112 -13.17 -10.81 7.07
C SER A 112 -13.45 -10.88 8.58
N ASP A 113 -14.00 -9.82 9.15
CA ASP A 113 -14.64 -9.81 10.48
C ASP A 113 -15.90 -10.71 10.55
N LYS A 114 -16.10 -11.60 9.57
CA LYS A 114 -17.24 -12.52 9.48
C LYS A 114 -17.16 -13.74 10.40
N LYS A 115 -16.34 -13.73 11.46
CA LYS A 115 -16.35 -14.80 12.48
C LYS A 115 -16.00 -14.35 13.91
N LYS A 116 -16.48 -13.18 14.34
CA LYS A 116 -16.77 -12.96 15.77
C LYS A 116 -18.28 -13.01 15.99
N LYS A 117 -18.87 -14.21 15.87
CA LYS A 117 -20.19 -14.45 16.48
C LYS A 117 -19.97 -14.69 17.97
N LYS A 118 -20.73 -13.92 18.76
CA LYS A 118 -21.02 -14.06 20.20
C LYS A 118 -20.97 -15.49 20.71
#